data_AF-A0A915HI04-F1
#
_entry.id   AF-A0A915HI04-F1
#
_cell.length_a   1.000
_cell.length_b   1.000
_cell.length_c   1.000
_cell.angle_alpha   90.00
_cell.angle_beta   90.00
_cell.angle_gamma   90.00
#
_symmetry.space_group_name_H-M   'P 1'
#
loop_
_entity.id
_entity.type
_entity.pdbx_description
1 polymer ?
#
loop_
_entity_poly.entity_id
_entity_poly.type
_entity_poly.pdbx_seq_one_letter_code
_entity_poly.pdbx_strand_id
1 'polypeptide(L)'
;MPEKIFRSVRELFFEVCRRKTHIFIDTMESNKVYDLKKIIEGILKVSPDNQQLFKVKDGRFIGEILDDSSALLDSGFSSQTARAQQPALIGLALRGQGTAL
;
A
#
# COMPACT_ATOMS: atom_id res chain seq x y z
N MET A 1 5.59 5.59 38.26
CA MET A 1 5.76 6.01 36.87
C MET A 1 4.78 5.19 36.04
N PRO A 2 3.79 5.76 35.34
CA PRO A 2 2.87 4.92 34.59
C PRO A 2 3.61 4.40 33.36
N GLU A 3 3.62 3.07 33.24
CA GLU A 3 4.09 2.35 32.08
C GLU A 3 3.40 2.93 30.83
N LYS A 4 4.20 3.53 29.95
CA LYS A 4 3.74 3.84 28.60
C LYS A 4 3.34 2.51 27.99
N ILE A 5 2.03 2.32 27.80
CA ILE A 5 1.44 1.25 27.02
C ILE A 5 2.12 1.31 25.65
N PHE A 6 3.17 0.52 25.46
CA PHE A 6 3.79 0.30 24.17
C PHE A 6 2.79 -0.58 23.41
N ARG A 7 1.73 0.04 22.86
CA ARG A 7 1.00 -0.62 21.78
C ARG A 7 2.08 -0.92 20.74
N SER A 8 2.28 -2.20 20.44
CA SER A 8 3.13 -2.62 19.34
C SER A 8 2.47 -2.12 18.04
N VAL A 9 2.64 -0.85 17.73
CA VAL A 9 2.22 -0.25 16.47
C VAL A 9 3.13 -0.86 15.41
N ARG A 10 2.61 -1.85 14.66
CA ARG A 10 3.36 -2.46 13.56
C ARG A 10 3.13 -1.63 12.31
N GLU A 11 4.06 -0.72 12.10
CA GLU A 11 4.14 0.08 10.89
C GLU A 11 4.64 -0.79 9.73
N LEU A 12 4.02 -0.59 8.57
CA LEU A 12 4.36 -1.20 7.30
C LEU A 12 4.80 -0.09 6.34
N PHE A 13 5.82 -0.37 5.56
CA PHE A 13 6.39 0.58 4.60
C PHE A 13 6.16 0.06 3.19
N PHE A 14 5.59 0.91 2.34
CA PHE A 14 5.23 0.58 0.97
C PHE A 14 5.91 1.51 -0.02
N GLU A 15 6.22 0.93 -1.18
CA GLU A 15 6.57 1.66 -2.39
C GLU A 15 5.44 1.44 -3.39
N VAL A 16 4.62 2.46 -3.62
CA VAL A 16 3.50 2.42 -4.58
C VAL A 16 3.99 2.94 -5.93
N CYS A 17 3.98 2.06 -6.94
CA CYS A 17 4.59 2.31 -8.24
C CYS A 17 3.58 2.41 -9.36
N ARG A 18 3.75 3.45 -10.19
CA ARG A 18 3.02 3.66 -11.43
C ARG A 18 3.91 4.32 -12.47
N ARG A 19 4.20 3.63 -13.58
CA ARG A 19 5.08 4.13 -14.64
C ARG A 19 6.43 4.57 -14.06
N LYS A 20 6.75 5.87 -14.08
CA LYS A 20 7.98 6.47 -13.51
C LYS A 20 7.75 7.11 -12.14
N THR A 21 6.56 6.96 -11.56
CA THR A 21 6.18 7.53 -10.26
C THR A 21 6.30 6.46 -9.18
N HIS A 22 7.00 6.80 -8.10
CA HIS A 22 7.21 5.97 -6.92
C HIS A 22 6.80 6.79 -5.69
N ILE A 23 5.86 6.28 -4.91
CA ILE A 23 5.36 6.95 -3.70
C ILE A 23 5.68 6.06 -2.50
N PHE A 24 6.48 6.58 -1.58
CA PHE A 24 6.79 5.88 -0.33
C PHE A 24 5.76 6.25 0.73
N ILE A 25 5.12 5.25 1.32
CA ILE A 25 4.03 5.40 2.29
C ILE A 25 4.28 4.48 3.48
N ASP A 26 4.22 5.02 4.69
CA ASP A 26 4.09 4.26 5.93
C ASP A 26 2.63 4.26 6.42
N THR A 27 2.19 3.12 6.97
CA THR A 27 0.85 2.96 7.54
C THR A 27 0.81 1.76 8.50
N MET A 28 -0.27 1.54 9.24
CA MET A 28 -0.36 0.44 10.21
C MET A 28 -0.85 -0.86 9.55
N GLU A 29 -0.39 -2.02 10.02
CA GLU A 29 -0.83 -3.33 9.49
C GLU A 29 -2.36 -3.56 9.59
N SER A 30 -3.01 -2.90 10.55
CA SER A 30 -4.47 -2.94 10.77
C SER A 30 -5.25 -2.02 9.84
N ASN A 31 -4.60 -1.10 9.13
CA ASN A 31 -5.27 -0.26 8.15
C ASN A 31 -5.75 -1.09 6.97
N LYS A 32 -6.81 -0.61 6.33
CA LYS A 32 -7.37 -1.25 5.14
C LYS A 32 -6.65 -0.79 3.89
N VAL A 33 -6.73 -1.60 2.83
CA VAL A 33 -6.28 -1.22 1.49
C VAL A 33 -6.95 0.10 1.03
N TYR A 34 -8.21 0.32 1.40
CA TYR A 34 -8.90 1.59 1.15
C TYR A 34 -8.21 2.81 1.80
N ASP A 35 -7.66 2.67 3.00
CA ASP A 35 -6.94 3.76 3.68
C ASP A 35 -5.66 4.12 2.90
N LEU A 36 -4.98 3.12 2.35
CA LEU A 36 -3.82 3.35 1.48
C LEU A 36 -4.21 4.13 0.21
N LYS A 37 -5.35 3.80 -0.41
CA LYS A 37 -5.89 4.57 -1.55
C LYS A 37 -6.22 6.02 -1.18
N LYS A 38 -6.67 6.29 0.06
CA LYS A 38 -6.92 7.65 0.56
C LYS A 38 -5.64 8.47 0.71
N ILE A 39 -4.55 7.85 1.14
CA ILE A 39 -3.23 8.52 1.17
C ILE A 39 -2.80 8.87 -0.25
N ILE A 40 -2.94 7.92 -1.19
CA ILE A 40 -2.63 8.15 -2.61
C ILE A 40 -3.53 9.25 -3.21
N GLU A 41 -4.82 9.32 -2.84
CA GLU A 41 -5.73 10.40 -3.24
C GLU A 41 -5.20 11.76 -2.78
N GLY A 42 -4.71 11.86 -1.54
CA GLY A 42 -4.11 13.09 -1.02
C GLY A 42 -2.94 13.60 -1.86
N ILE A 43 -2.17 12.69 -2.48
CA ILE A 43 -0.97 12.99 -3.25
C ILE A 43 -1.31 13.22 -4.74
N LEU A 44 -2.02 12.28 -5.37
CA LEU A 44 -2.29 12.27 -6.82
C LEU A 44 -3.59 12.97 -7.21
N LYS A 45 -4.43 13.34 -6.23
CA LYS A 45 -5.75 13.97 -6.44
C LYS A 45 -6.70 13.13 -7.31
N VAL A 46 -6.60 11.80 -7.20
CA VAL A 46 -7.49 10.84 -7.87
C VAL A 46 -8.27 10.07 -6.81
N SER A 47 -9.60 10.00 -6.94
CA SER A 47 -10.44 9.30 -5.97
C SER A 47 -10.11 7.80 -5.86
N PRO A 48 -10.28 7.17 -4.68
CA PRO A 48 -10.01 5.74 -4.48
C PRO A 48 -10.71 4.81 -5.49
N ASP A 49 -11.93 5.15 -5.92
CA ASP A 49 -12.71 4.37 -6.89
C ASP A 49 -12.07 4.33 -8.28
N ASN A 50 -11.19 5.29 -8.56
CA ASN A 50 -10.42 5.37 -9.80
C ASN A 50 -8.98 4.83 -9.63
N GLN A 51 -8.67 4.20 -8.50
CA GLN A 51 -7.40 3.57 -8.22
C GLN A 51 -7.57 2.05 -8.13
N GLN A 52 -6.67 1.31 -8.78
CA GLN A 52 -6.56 -0.15 -8.62
C GLN A 52 -5.18 -0.47 -8.07
N LEU A 53 -5.16 -1.11 -6.89
CA LEU A 53 -3.93 -1.58 -6.25
C LEU A 53 -3.71 -3.06 -6.50
N PHE A 54 -2.44 -3.40 -6.64
CA PHE A 54 -1.99 -4.68 -7.14
C PHE A 54 -0.83 -5.20 -6.32
N LYS A 55 -0.86 -6.50 -6.01
CA LYS A 55 0.25 -7.15 -5.32
C LYS A 55 1.43 -7.36 -6.27
N VAL A 56 2.63 -7.10 -5.78
CA VAL A 56 3.88 -7.33 -6.49
C VAL A 56 4.73 -8.29 -5.68
N LYS A 57 5.26 -9.32 -6.33
CA LYS A 57 6.10 -10.33 -5.70
C LYS A 57 7.36 -10.52 -6.52
N ASP A 58 8.51 -10.54 -5.87
CA ASP A 58 9.83 -10.68 -6.51
C ASP A 58 10.05 -9.68 -7.65
N GLY A 59 9.56 -8.43 -7.46
CA GLY A 59 9.64 -7.35 -8.43
C GLY A 59 8.68 -7.49 -9.63
N ARG A 60 7.76 -8.45 -9.62
CA ARG A 60 6.83 -8.72 -10.73
C ARG A 60 5.38 -8.59 -10.30
N PHE A 61 4.57 -7.97 -11.15
CA PHE A 61 3.12 -7.96 -10.97
C PHE A 61 2.57 -9.37 -11.13
N ILE A 62 1.78 -9.84 -10.17
CA ILE A 62 1.25 -11.21 -10.16
C ILE A 62 -0.23 -11.30 -10.55
N GLY A 63 -0.86 -10.23 -11.04
CA GLY A 63 -2.27 -10.24 -11.41
C GLY A 63 -3.25 -10.04 -10.25
N GLU A 64 -2.79 -10.20 -9.00
CA GLU A 64 -3.65 -10.13 -7.82
C GLU A 64 -4.01 -8.69 -7.45
N ILE A 65 -5.31 -8.43 -7.42
CA ILE A 65 -5.93 -7.19 -6.96
C ILE A 65 -6.03 -7.20 -5.44
N LEU A 66 -5.67 -6.09 -4.80
CA LEU A 66 -5.91 -5.88 -3.38
C LEU A 66 -7.36 -5.44 -3.14
N ASP A 67 -8.05 -6.11 -2.23
CA ASP A 67 -9.43 -5.80 -1.84
C ASP A 67 -9.46 -4.64 -0.85
N ASP A 68 -10.22 -3.59 -1.18
CA ASP A 68 -10.39 -2.37 -0.40
C ASP A 68 -10.84 -2.61 1.05
N SER A 69 -11.62 -3.68 1.27
CA SER A 69 -12.15 -4.02 2.59
C SER A 69 -11.15 -4.76 3.48
N SER A 70 -10.13 -5.38 2.88
CA SER A 70 -9.12 -6.19 3.58
C SER A 70 -8.14 -5.31 4.34
N ALA A 71 -7.75 -5.78 5.53
CA ALA A 71 -6.59 -5.22 6.21
C ALA A 71 -5.31 -5.52 5.40
N LEU A 72 -4.28 -4.69 5.57
CA LEU A 72 -2.98 -4.91 4.94
C LEU A 72 -2.34 -6.21 5.43
N LEU A 73 -2.54 -6.57 6.71
CA LEU A 73 -2.12 -7.86 7.25
C LEU A 73 -2.76 -9.04 6.52
N ASP A 74 -4.08 -9.01 6.35
CA ASP A 74 -4.84 -10.06 5.66
C ASP A 74 -4.49 -10.14 4.17
N SER A 75 -4.03 -9.03 3.60
CA SER A 75 -3.49 -8.96 2.23
C SER A 75 -2.09 -9.55 2.09
N GLY A 76 -1.48 -10.03 3.19
CA GLY A 76 -0.17 -10.69 3.22
C GLY A 76 1.01 -9.73 3.42
N PHE A 77 0.76 -8.51 3.88
CA PHE A 77 1.82 -7.57 4.28
C PHE A 77 2.05 -7.62 5.79
N SER A 78 3.29 -7.57 6.24
CA SER A 78 3.64 -7.63 7.65
C SER A 78 4.92 -6.85 7.92
N SER A 79 5.26 -6.63 9.18
CA SER A 79 6.53 -5.98 9.56
C SER A 79 7.77 -6.77 9.09
N GLN A 80 7.63 -8.01 8.63
CA GLN A 80 8.71 -8.80 8.04
C GLN A 80 8.83 -8.57 6.53
N THR A 81 7.71 -8.34 5.84
CA THR A 81 7.64 -8.24 4.38
C THR A 81 7.58 -6.81 3.85
N ALA A 82 7.26 -5.83 4.70
CA ALA A 82 7.12 -4.41 4.37
C ALA A 82 7.93 -3.54 5.35
N ARG A 83 9.26 -3.61 5.27
CA ARG A 83 10.19 -2.99 6.23
C ARG A 83 10.63 -1.61 5.76
N ALA A 84 11.05 -0.71 6.66
CA ALA A 84 11.53 0.62 6.29
C ALA A 84 12.69 0.59 5.28
N GLN A 85 13.66 -0.30 5.50
CA GLN A 85 14.82 -0.50 4.63
C GLN A 85 14.51 -1.30 3.37
N GLN A 86 13.35 -1.98 3.33
CA GLN A 86 12.90 -2.77 2.18
C GLN A 86 11.37 -2.71 2.12
N PRO A 87 10.82 -1.61 1.58
CA PRO A 87 9.38 -1.42 1.48
C PRO A 87 8.74 -2.49 0.59
N ALA A 88 7.50 -2.85 0.89
CA ALA A 88 6.74 -3.74 0.03
C ALA A 88 6.27 -2.99 -1.22
N LEU A 89 6.49 -3.59 -2.39
CA LEU A 89 6.12 -3.00 -3.67
C LEU A 89 4.63 -3.23 -3.95
N ILE A 90 3.92 -2.17 -4.35
CA ILE A 90 2.52 -2.21 -4.76
C ILE A 90 2.38 -1.55 -6.13
N GLY A 91 1.71 -2.22 -7.06
CA GLY A 91 1.37 -1.64 -8.36
C GLY A 91 0.12 -0.76 -8.24
N LEU A 92 0.12 0.39 -8.92
CA LEU A 92 -1.01 1.29 -9.01
C LEU A 92 -1.41 1.53 -10.47
N ALA A 93 -2.67 1.23 -10.81
CA ALA A 93 -3.31 1.72 -12.03
C ALA A 93 -4.39 2.75 -11.70
N LEU A 94 -4.59 3.70 -12.62
CA LEU A 94 -5.60 4.74 -12.50
C LEU A 94 -6.59 4.62 -13.66
N ARG A 95 -7.88 4.63 -13.35
CA ARG A 95 -8.95 4.59 -14.36
C ARG A 95 -8.89 5.85 -15.24
N GLY A 96 -9.04 5.69 -16.55
CA GLY A 96 -9.08 6.80 -17.52
C GLY A 96 -7.73 7.40 -17.90
N GLN A 97 -6.63 7.01 -17.25
CA GLN A 97 -5.28 7.37 -17.70
C GLN A 97 -4.62 6.13 -18.29
N GLY A 98 -4.56 6.06 -19.62
CA GLY A 98 -4.19 4.87 -20.40
C GLY A 98 -3.14 3.98 -19.73
N THR A 99 -3.47 2.71 -19.53
CA THR A 99 -2.55 1.68 -19.05
C THR A 99 -1.53 1.37 -20.16
N ALA A 100 -0.52 2.23 -20.31
CA ALA A 100 0.71 1.83 -20.97
C ALA A 100 1.49 1.03 -19.94
N LEU A 101 1.37 -0.30 -20.05
CA LEU A 101 2.32 -1.26 -19.48
C LEU A 101 3.70 -1.02 -20.10
#